data_AF-A0A833DNW6-F1
#
_entry.id   AF-A0A833DNW6-F1
#
_cell.length_a   1.000
_cell.length_b   1.000
_cell.length_c   1.000
_cell.angle_alpha   90.00
_cell.angle_beta   90.00
_cell.angle_gamma   90.00
#
_symmetry.space_group_name_H-M   'P 1'
#
loop_
_entity.id
_entity.type
_entity.pdbx_description
1 polymer ?
#
loop_
_entity_poly.entity_id
_entity_poly.type
_entity_poly.pdbx_seq_one_letter_code
_entity_poly.pdbx_strand_id
1 'polypeptide(L)'
;MDEETDFDVIVIGAGFAGAATAFQLLKEGIEGDRILVVDRGDPIGGKNMTGGILWGRELDDFKEYLGNWEMDCPGIERCINHKKVGFLNNEDALFI
;
A
#
# COMPACT_ATOMS: atom_id res chain seq x y z
N MET A 1 15.43 33.69 12.20
CA MET A 1 15.31 32.37 11.58
C MET A 1 14.03 32.45 10.79
N ASP A 2 14.09 32.23 9.48
CA ASP A 2 12.86 32.03 8.71
C ASP A 2 12.14 30.84 9.35
N GLU A 3 10.86 31.01 9.69
CA GLU A 3 9.99 29.95 10.23
C GLU A 3 9.41 29.09 9.09
N GLU A 4 10.11 29.00 7.96
CA GLU A 4 9.65 28.21 6.83
C GLU A 4 9.98 26.73 7.11
N THR A 5 8.93 25.92 7.24
CA THR A 5 9.06 24.48 7.44
C THR A 5 9.36 23.80 6.10
N ASP A 6 10.31 22.86 6.10
CA ASP A 6 10.71 22.12 4.89
C ASP A 6 9.57 21.30 4.27
N PHE A 7 8.56 20.90 5.06
CA PHE A 7 7.44 20.05 4.64
C PHE A 7 6.10 20.59 5.15
N ASP A 8 5.03 20.40 4.38
CA ASP A 8 3.66 20.69 4.80
C ASP A 8 3.04 19.49 5.54
N VAL A 9 3.41 18.27 5.14
CA VAL A 9 2.87 17.04 5.71
C VAL A 9 3.98 16.03 5.96
N ILE A 10 3.99 15.46 7.17
CA ILE A 10 4.86 14.34 7.54
C ILE A 10 3.98 13.11 7.80
N VAL A 11 4.17 12.07 6.99
CA VAL A 11 3.49 10.77 7.10
C VAL A 11 4.40 9.78 7.83
N ILE A 12 3.98 9.36 9.03
CA ILE A 12 4.72 8.38 9.83
C ILE A 12 4.24 6.95 9.52
N GLY A 13 5.11 6.18 8.87
CA GLY A 13 4.89 4.81 8.43
C GLY A 13 4.59 4.73 6.94
N ALA A 14 5.43 4.05 6.16
CA ALA A 14 5.32 3.83 4.73
C ALA A 14 4.72 2.45 4.39
N GLY A 15 3.77 1.99 5.21
CA GLY A 15 2.89 0.88 4.87
C GLY A 15 1.81 1.30 3.86
N PHE A 16 0.83 0.43 3.59
CA PHE A 16 -0.24 0.69 2.63
C PHE A 16 -0.96 2.03 2.87
N ALA A 17 -1.34 2.32 4.12
CA ALA A 17 -2.06 3.55 4.45
C ALA A 17 -1.20 4.81 4.26
N GLY A 18 0.07 4.77 4.65
CA GLY A 18 0.95 5.94 4.53
C GLY A 18 1.34 6.23 3.08
N ALA A 19 1.66 5.18 2.30
CA ALA A 19 1.88 5.32 0.87
C ALA A 19 0.62 5.86 0.16
N ALA A 20 -0.57 5.31 0.45
CA ALA A 20 -1.82 5.80 -0.09
C ALA A 20 -2.11 7.26 0.31
N THR A 21 -1.76 7.66 1.53
CA THR A 21 -1.88 9.06 1.97
C THR A 21 -1.00 9.98 1.14
N ALA A 22 0.25 9.61 0.90
CA ALA A 22 1.16 10.39 0.06
C ALA A 22 0.64 10.51 -1.38
N PHE A 23 0.16 9.41 -1.98
CA PHE A 23 -0.44 9.46 -3.32
C PHE A 23 -1.71 10.32 -3.37
N GLN A 24 -2.54 10.28 -2.33
CA GLN A 24 -3.72 11.14 -2.26
C GLN A 24 -3.32 12.62 -2.16
N LEU A 25 -2.33 12.97 -1.35
CA LEU A 25 -1.84 14.35 -1.24
C LEU A 25 -1.29 14.88 -2.57
N LEU A 26 -0.51 14.05 -3.29
CA LEU A 26 -0.06 14.38 -4.64
C LEU A 26 -1.24 14.62 -5.59
N LYS A 27 -2.28 13.78 -5.53
CA LYS A 27 -3.49 13.88 -6.35
C LYS A 27 -4.30 15.15 -6.06
N GLU A 28 -4.31 15.60 -4.80
CA GLU A 28 -4.92 16.87 -4.39
C GLU A 28 -4.05 18.10 -4.72
N GLY A 29 -2.87 17.90 -5.33
CA GLY A 29 -2.01 18.98 -5.82
C GLY A 29 -0.96 19.48 -4.84
N ILE A 30 -0.69 18.75 -3.75
CA ILE A 30 0.46 19.05 -2.88
C ILE A 30 1.75 18.67 -3.61
N GLU A 31 2.72 19.57 -3.62
CA GLU A 31 4.03 19.33 -4.24
C GLU A 31 4.78 18.22 -3.51
N GLY A 32 5.38 17.29 -4.25
CA GLY A 32 5.98 16.07 -3.67
C GLY A 32 7.17 16.33 -2.75
N ASP A 33 7.89 17.43 -2.94
CA ASP A 33 8.97 17.88 -2.07
C ASP A 33 8.46 18.45 -0.73
N ARG A 34 7.17 18.79 -0.63
CA ARG A 34 6.51 19.24 0.61
C ARG A 34 5.91 18.08 1.41
N ILE A 35 6.06 16.83 0.94
CA ILE A 35 5.56 15.62 1.62
C ILE A 35 6.73 14.75 2.07
N LEU A 36 6.90 14.59 3.38
CA LEU A 36 7.87 13.66 3.95
C LEU A 36 7.18 12.36 4.36
N VAL A 37 7.58 11.23 3.79
CA VAL A 37 7.17 9.90 4.24
C VAL A 37 8.34 9.22 4.95
N VAL A 38 8.13 8.79 6.20
CA VAL A 38 9.16 8.11 6.99
C VAL A 38 8.72 6.71 7.38
N ASP A 39 9.65 5.75 7.39
CA ASP A 39 9.43 4.42 7.95
C ASP A 39 10.61 4.02 8.83
N ARG A 40 10.35 3.13 9.78
CA ARG A 40 11.35 2.55 10.68
C ARG A 40 11.96 1.25 10.13
N GLY A 41 11.42 0.72 9.04
CA GLY A 41 11.89 -0.45 8.32
C GLY A 41 12.85 -0.02 7.20
N ASP A 42 13.92 -0.78 7.03
CA ASP A 42 14.88 -0.64 5.94
C ASP A 42 15.05 -2.02 5.27
N PRO A 43 14.68 -2.19 3.98
CA PRO A 43 14.06 -1.17 3.12
C PRO A 43 12.66 -0.76 3.60
N ILE A 44 12.12 0.34 3.06
CA ILE A 44 10.73 0.74 3.29
C ILE A 44 9.81 -0.47 3.06
N GLY A 45 8.90 -0.69 4.01
CA GLY A 45 8.01 -1.85 3.99
C GLY A 45 8.63 -3.15 4.54
N GLY A 46 9.90 -3.16 4.96
CA GLY A 46 10.57 -4.32 5.57
C GLY A 46 9.96 -4.80 6.91
N LYS A 47 9.03 -4.02 7.47
CA LYS A 47 8.23 -4.42 8.64
C LYS A 47 6.75 -4.63 8.33
N ASN A 48 6.37 -4.61 7.05
CA ASN A 48 5.01 -4.92 6.63
C ASN A 48 4.80 -6.43 6.75
N MET A 49 3.70 -6.82 7.39
CA MET A 49 3.27 -8.22 7.48
C MET A 49 1.81 -8.29 7.02
N THR A 50 1.54 -9.15 6.03
CA THR A 50 0.23 -9.30 5.41
C THR A 50 -0.02 -10.77 5.07
N GLY A 51 -1.29 -11.15 4.95
CA GLY A 51 -1.70 -12.45 4.40
C GLY A 51 -1.60 -12.54 2.88
N GLY A 52 -1.17 -11.46 2.20
CA GLY A 52 -0.89 -11.45 0.76
C GLY A 52 -2.10 -11.26 -0.16
N ILE A 53 -3.28 -10.95 0.40
CA ILE A 53 -4.45 -10.56 -0.40
C ILE A 53 -4.51 -9.04 -0.49
N LEU A 54 -4.35 -8.52 -1.70
CA LEU A 54 -4.48 -7.10 -2.01
C LEU A 54 -5.74 -6.89 -2.88
N TRP A 55 -6.54 -5.89 -2.52
CA TRP A 55 -7.69 -5.47 -3.31
C TRP A 55 -7.25 -4.27 -4.15
N GLY A 56 -7.23 -4.45 -5.47
CA GLY A 56 -6.57 -3.52 -6.39
C GLY A 56 -7.40 -2.33 -6.85
N ARG A 57 -8.72 -2.32 -6.61
CA ARG A 57 -9.62 -1.30 -7.18
C ARG A 57 -9.20 0.11 -6.77
N GLU A 58 -8.79 0.28 -5.53
CA GLU A 58 -8.37 1.58 -4.98
C GLU A 58 -6.98 1.99 -5.48
N LEU A 59 -6.15 1.06 -5.96
CA LEU A 59 -4.84 1.39 -6.55
C LEU A 59 -4.97 2.00 -7.95
N ASP A 60 -6.08 1.72 -8.64
CA ASP A 60 -6.39 2.35 -9.93
C ASP A 60 -6.53 3.87 -9.81
N ASP A 61 -6.95 4.37 -8.65
CA ASP A 61 -7.05 5.81 -8.37
C ASP A 61 -5.68 6.51 -8.32
N PHE A 62 -4.59 5.74 -8.25
CA PHE A 62 -3.20 6.19 -8.18
C PHE A 62 -2.35 5.71 -9.37
N LYS A 63 -2.98 5.29 -10.48
CA LYS A 63 -2.31 4.79 -11.70
C LYS A 63 -1.27 5.76 -12.28
N GLU A 64 -1.44 7.07 -12.10
CA GLU A 64 -0.46 8.08 -12.51
C GLU A 64 0.90 7.89 -11.81
N TYR A 65 0.90 7.50 -10.54
CA TYR A 65 2.10 7.32 -9.73
C TYR A 65 2.59 5.88 -9.72
N LEU A 66 1.67 4.91 -9.79
CA LEU A 66 1.97 3.49 -9.71
C LEU A 66 2.17 2.82 -11.08
N GLY A 67 1.83 3.50 -12.18
CA GLY A 67 1.89 2.96 -13.53
C GLY A 67 1.00 1.73 -13.71
N ASN A 68 1.46 0.77 -14.52
CA ASN A 68 0.80 -0.50 -14.72
C ASN A 68 1.10 -1.48 -13.57
N TRP A 69 0.69 -1.08 -12.37
CA TRP A 69 1.03 -1.72 -11.10
C TRP A 69 0.65 -3.21 -11.04
N GLU A 70 -0.42 -3.60 -11.75
CA GLU A 70 -0.93 -4.98 -11.81
C GLU A 70 0.07 -5.95 -12.44
N MET A 71 0.88 -5.46 -13.39
CA MET A 71 1.77 -6.30 -14.21
C MET A 71 3.26 -6.01 -13.93
N ASP A 72 3.59 -4.77 -13.58
CA ASP A 72 4.98 -4.31 -13.55
C ASP A 72 5.54 -4.24 -12.12
N CYS A 73 4.68 -4.29 -11.09
CA CYS A 73 5.12 -4.24 -9.70
C CYS A 73 5.67 -5.60 -9.24
N PRO A 74 6.96 -5.72 -8.85
CA PRO A 74 7.56 -6.99 -8.43
C PRO A 74 6.90 -7.64 -7.20
N GLY A 75 6.19 -6.85 -6.39
CA GLY A 75 5.47 -7.33 -5.21
C GLY A 75 4.11 -7.95 -5.49
N ILE A 76 3.58 -7.81 -6.72
CA ILE A 76 2.33 -8.43 -7.14
C ILE A 76 2.64 -9.81 -7.72
N GLU A 77 2.23 -10.86 -7.01
CA GLU A 77 2.59 -12.24 -7.39
C GLU A 77 1.61 -12.89 -8.38
N ARG A 78 0.30 -12.83 -8.10
CA ARG A 78 -0.74 -13.54 -8.89
C ARG A 78 -2.14 -12.94 -8.73
N CYS A 79 -2.96 -13.08 -9.76
CA CYS A 79 -4.38 -12.78 -9.68
C CYS A 79 -5.13 -13.87 -8.90
N ILE A 80 -6.03 -13.46 -8.00
CA ILE A 80 -6.87 -14.38 -7.21
C ILE A 80 -8.13 -14.71 -8.01
N ASN A 81 -8.17 -15.93 -8.57
CA ASN A 81 -9.31 -16.43 -9.36
C ASN A 81 -10.27 -17.35 -8.57
N HIS A 82 -9.87 -17.82 -7.38
CA HIS A 82 -10.70 -18.64 -6.50
C HIS A 82 -10.55 -18.20 -5.04
N LYS A 83 -11.68 -18.03 -4.35
CA LYS A 83 -11.76 -17.79 -2.91
C LYS A 83 -12.68 -18.85 -2.33
N LYS A 84 -12.21 -19.57 -1.31
CA LYS A 84 -12.97 -20.65 -0.67
C LYS A 84 -13.00 -20.42 0.83
N VAL A 85 -14.07 -20.85 1.47
CA VAL A 85 -14.18 -20.87 2.93
C VAL A 85 -14.35 -22.32 3.37
N GLY A 86 -13.51 -22.76 4.30
CA GLY A 86 -13.52 -24.13 4.81
C GLY A 86 -13.95 -24.19 6.28
N PHE A 87 -14.73 -25.20 6.61
CA PHE A 87 -15.03 -25.59 7.99
C PHE A 87 -14.29 -26.90 8.30
N LEU A 88 -13.38 -26.85 9.26
CA LEU A 88 -12.55 -27.99 9.65
C LEU A 88 -13.03 -28.59 10.98
N ASN A 89 -12.94 -29.91 11.11
CA ASN A 89 -12.99 -30.62 12.38
C ASN A 89 -11.76 -31.56 12.50
N ASN A 90 -11.71 -32.40 13.54
CA ASN A 90 -10.54 -33.27 13.79
C ASN A 90 -10.35 -34.40 12.75
N GLU A 91 -11.39 -34.75 11.99
CA GLU A 91 -11.38 -35.88 11.05
C GLU A 91 -11.54 -35.45 9.58
N ASP A 92 -12.22 -34.32 9.32
CA ASP A 92 -12.58 -33.90 7.95
C ASP A 92 -12.68 -32.37 7.80
N ALA A 93 -12.80 -31.91 6.54
CA ALA A 93 -13.00 -30.53 6.16
C ALA A 93 -14.01 -30.38 5.01
N LEU A 94 -14.97 -29.45 5.17
CA LEU A 94 -15.91 -29.04 4.13
C LEU A 94 -15.51 -27.68 3.58
N PHE A 95 -15.42 -27.54 2.25
CA PHE A 95 -15.14 -26.26 1.57
C PHE A 95 -16.35 -25.80 0.76
N ILE A 96 -16.72 -24.53 0.90
CA ILE A 96 -17.70 -23.81 0.07
C ILE A 96 -17.01 -22.75 -0.80
#